data_AF-F7K0N1-F1
#
_entry.id   AF-F7K0N1-F1
#
_cell.length_a   1.000
_cell.length_b   1.000
_cell.length_c   1.000
_cell.angle_alpha   90.00
_cell.angle_beta   90.00
_cell.angle_gamma   90.00
#
_symmetry.space_group_name_H-M   'P 1'
#
loop_
_entity.id
_entity.type
_entity.pdbx_description
1 polymer ?
#
loop_
_entity_poly.entity_id
_entity_poly.type
_entity_poly.pdbx_seq_one_letter_code
_entity_poly.pdbx_strand_id
1 'polypeptide(L)' 'MKKEQFIKNLRYSLRKLKKDEREKYLAYYEEIISDMIENGVSEEEAVAHQGETKKSQKKFCGKMQLKESSKLAG' A
#
# COMPACT_ATOMS: atom_id res chain seq x y z
N MET A 1 -9.78 -10.94 4.42
CA MET A 1 -8.47 -11.08 5.11
C MET A 1 -8.26 -9.86 5.98
N LYS A 2 -7.69 -10.01 7.19
CA LYS A 2 -7.47 -8.87 8.10
C LYS A 2 -6.34 -7.92 7.64
N LYS A 3 -6.41 -6.64 8.04
CA LYS A 3 -5.40 -5.59 7.76
C LYS A 3 -4.03 -6.03 8.19
N GLU A 4 -3.90 -6.54 9.40
CA GLU A 4 -2.63 -7.00 9.95
C GLU A 4 -1.97 -8.10 9.10
N GLN A 5 -2.77 -9.05 8.61
CA GLN A 5 -2.29 -10.13 7.75
C GLN A 5 -1.85 -9.59 6.38
N PHE A 6 -2.55 -8.57 5.86
CA PHE A 6 -2.18 -7.95 4.61
C PHE A 6 -0.88 -7.16 4.71
N ILE A 7 -0.72 -6.37 5.77
CA ILE A 7 0.51 -5.62 6.06
C ILE A 7 1.68 -6.59 6.29
N LYS A 8 1.48 -7.70 7.01
CA LYS A 8 2.49 -8.76 7.15
C LYS A 8 2.89 -9.37 5.81
N ASN A 9 1.94 -9.75 4.96
CA ASN A 9 2.22 -10.29 3.62
C ASN A 9 2.87 -9.27 2.68
N LEU A 10 2.46 -7.99 2.78
CA LEU A 10 3.04 -6.89 2.02
C LEU A 10 4.49 -6.68 2.45
N ARG A 11 4.77 -6.62 3.75
CA ARG A 11 6.14 -6.51 4.30
C ARG A 11 7.05 -7.64 3.82
N TYR A 12 6.53 -8.86 3.75
CA TYR A 12 7.28 -10.02 3.24
C TYR A 12 7.56 -9.90 1.73
N SER A 13 6.56 -9.48 0.94
CA SER A 13 6.70 -9.28 -0.50
C SER A 13 7.68 -8.16 -0.85
N LEU A 14 7.68 -7.09 -0.04
CA LEU A 14 8.59 -5.93 -0.15
C LEU A 14 9.93 -6.16 0.57
N ARG A 15 10.24 -7.39 1.02
CA ARG A 15 11.53 -7.72 1.65
C ARG A 15 12.72 -7.45 0.71
N LYS A 16 12.51 -7.56 -0.60
CA LYS A 16 13.52 -7.28 -1.63
C LYS A 16 13.81 -5.78 -1.82
N LEU A 17 12.92 -4.90 -1.36
CA LEU A 17 13.11 -3.45 -1.41
C LEU A 17 13.91 -2.95 -0.19
N LYS A 18 14.49 -1.76 -0.34
CA LYS A 18 15.14 -1.03 0.75
C LYS A 18 14.15 -0.75 1.87
N LYS A 19 14.68 -0.59 3.09
CA LYS A 19 13.88 -0.36 4.30
C LYS A 19 12.97 0.86 4.14
N ASP A 20 13.51 1.99 3.67
CA ASP A 20 12.76 3.22 3.41
C ASP A 20 11.59 3.04 2.44
N GLU A 21 11.82 2.39 1.30
CA GLU A 21 10.75 2.16 0.32
C GLU A 21 9.66 1.26 0.91
N ARG A 22 10.07 0.20 1.62
CA ARG A 22 9.14 -0.69 2.30
C ARG A 22 8.28 0.06 3.30
N GLU A 23 8.86 0.92 4.11
CA GLU A 23 8.11 1.73 5.09
C GLU A 23 7.15 2.69 4.40
N LYS A 24 7.56 3.35 3.31
CA LYS A 24 6.66 4.20 2.49
C LYS A 24 5.46 3.42 1.96
N TYR A 25 5.68 2.23 1.41
CA TYR A 25 4.58 1.39 0.93
C TYR A 25 3.69 0.93 2.08
N LEU A 26 4.25 0.47 3.20
CA LEU A 26 3.46 0.03 4.34
C LEU A 26 2.58 1.17 4.88
N ALA A 27 3.14 2.35 5.06
CA ALA A 27 2.42 3.54 5.51
C ALA A 27 1.31 3.94 4.51
N TYR A 28 1.60 3.97 3.21
CA TYR A 28 0.62 4.27 2.17
C TYR A 28 -0.60 3.34 2.24
N TYR A 29 -0.37 2.03 2.33
CA TYR A 29 -1.46 1.06 2.42
C TYR A 29 -2.20 1.16 3.75
N GLU A 30 -1.50 1.46 4.84
CA GLU A 30 -2.10 1.63 6.16
C GLU A 30 -3.05 2.82 6.20
N GLU A 31 -2.64 3.96 5.62
CA GLU A 31 -3.47 5.17 5.48
C GLU A 31 -4.70 4.90 4.62
N ILE A 32 -4.52 4.33 3.43
CA ILE A 32 -5.63 4.03 2.51
C ILE A 32 -6.63 3.06 3.14
N ILE A 33 -6.15 2.02 3.85
CA ILE A 33 -7.03 1.06 4.53
C ILE A 33 -7.76 1.74 5.70
N SER A 34 -7.08 2.58 6.47
CA SER A 34 -7.72 3.33 7.56
C SER A 34 -8.81 4.27 7.03
N ASP A 35 -8.53 5.02 5.97
CA ASP A 35 -9.49 5.94 5.34
C ASP A 35 -10.73 5.17 4.84
N MET A 36 -10.55 4.01 4.21
CA MET A 36 -11.69 3.17 3.81
C MET A 36 -12.51 2.69 5.02
N ILE A 37 -11.86 2.28 6.11
CA ILE A 37 -12.55 1.87 7.33
C ILE A 37 -13.33 3.04 7.94
N GLU A 38 -12.74 4.24 7.96
CA GLU A 38 -13.40 5.47 8.41
C GLU A 38 -14.61 5.84 7.53
N ASN A 39 -14.54 5.55 6.23
CA ASN A 39 -15.66 5.69 5.30
C ASN A 39 -16.74 4.59 5.45
N GLY A 40 -16.58 3.65 6.38
CA GLY A 40 -17.53 2.58 6.65
C GLY A 40 -17.31 1.30 5.85
N VAL A 41 -16.19 1.19 5.13
CA VAL A 41 -15.79 -0.04 4.44
C VAL A 41 -15.24 -1.04 5.47
N SER A 42 -15.67 -2.29 5.39
CA SER A 42 -15.14 -3.33 6.28
C SER A 42 -13.65 -3.58 6.00
N GLU A 43 -12.87 -3.83 7.05
CA GLU A 43 -11.42 -4.07 6.95
C GLU A 43 -11.07 -5.11 5.86
N GLU A 44 -11.86 -6.18 5.76
CA GLU A 44 -11.62 -7.24 4.78
C GLU A 44 -11.84 -6.80 3.33
N GLU A 45 -12.81 -5.90 3.12
CA GLU A 45 -13.17 -5.35 1.82
C GLU A 45 -12.18 -4.28 1.38
N ALA A 46 -11.80 -3.39 2.30
CA ALA A 46 -10.70 -2.44 2.17
C ALA A 46 -9.41 -3.15 1.72
N VAL A 47 -9.08 -4.25 2.39
CA VAL A 47 -7.91 -5.05 2.06
C VAL A 47 -8.07 -5.81 0.75
N ALA A 48 -9.26 -6.32 0.42
CA ALA A 48 -9.52 -6.97 -0.86
C ALA A 48 -9.31 -6.00 -2.03
N HIS A 49 -9.81 -4.77 -1.91
CA HIS A 49 -9.59 -3.69 -2.87
C HIS A 49 -8.10 -3.44 -3.14
N GLN A 50 -7.27 -3.49 -2.09
CA GLN A 50 -5.80 -3.35 -2.19
C GLN A 50 -5.08 -4.64 -2.60
N GLY A 51 -5.68 -5.81 -2.37
CA GLY A 51 -5.17 -7.11 -2.80
C GLY A 51 -5.32 -7.34 -4.29
N GLU A 52 -6.39 -6.83 -4.90
CA GLU A 52 -6.59 -6.90 -6.35
C GLU A 52 -5.61 -6.01 -7.11
N THR A 53 -5.27 -4.84 -6.55
CA THR A 53 -4.19 -4.01 -7.12
C THR A 53 -2.83 -4.70 -7.05
N LYS A 54 -2.59 -5.69 -6.16
CA LYS A 54 -1.35 -6.50 -6.19
C LYS A 54 -1.19 -7.36 -7.45
N LYS A 55 -2.27 -7.84 -8.07
CA LYS A 55 -2.20 -8.52 -9.37
C LYS A 55 -1.68 -7.56 -10.45
N SER A 56 -2.05 -6.29 -10.36
CA SER A 56 -1.52 -5.21 -11.19
C SER A 56 -0.10 -4.79 -10.77
N GLN A 57 0.24 -4.84 -9.48
CA GLN A 57 1.57 -4.49 -8.99
C GLN A 57 2.68 -5.47 -9.39
N LYS A 58 2.34 -6.75 -9.62
CA LYS A 58 3.31 -7.69 -10.21
C LYS A 58 3.79 -7.22 -11.59
N LYS A 59 3.00 -6.39 -12.30
CA LYS A 59 3.43 -5.66 -13.51
C LYS A 59 4.05 -4.28 -13.21
N PHE A 60 3.72 -3.68 -12.07
CA PHE A 60 4.15 -2.33 -11.67
C PHE A 60 5.51 -2.27 -10.95
N CYS A 61 5.97 -3.37 -10.35
CA CYS A 61 7.28 -3.48 -9.70
C CYS A 61 8.47 -3.31 -10.68
N GLY A 62 8.21 -3.12 -11.98
CA GLY A 62 9.20 -2.68 -12.96
C GLY A 62 9.21 -1.18 -13.28
N LYS A 63 8.21 -0.38 -12.83
CA LYS A 63 8.02 1.00 -13.32
C LYS A 63 7.39 2.01 -12.35
N MET A 64 7.39 1.82 -11.02
CA MET A 64 6.94 2.89 -10.13
C MET A 64 8.07 3.89 -9.86
N GLN A 65 8.21 4.88 -10.75
CA GLN A 65 8.81 6.16 -10.39
C GLN A 65 7.87 6.80 -9.34
N LEU A 66 8.30 6.85 -8.08
CA LEU A 66 7.82 7.89 -7.17
C LEU A 66 8.21 9.22 -7.83
N LYS A 67 7.30 9.82 -8.59
CA LYS A 67 7.42 11.24 -8.89
C LYS A 67 7.28 11.95 -7.56
N GLU A 68 8.41 12.41 -7.06
CA GLU A 68 8.47 13.60 -6.23
C GLU A 68 7.57 14.68 -6.85
N SER A 69 6.63 15.18 -6.06
CA SER A 69 6.11 16.52 -6.25
C SER A 69 5.98 17.17 -4.88
N SER A 70 7.16 17.46 -4.35
CA SER A 70 7.44 18.67 -3.58
C SER A 70 6.99 19.91 -4.38
N LYS A 71 5.80 20.43 -4.08
CA LYS A 71 5.29 21.81 -4.27
C LYS A 71 3.76 21.73 -4.15
N LEU A 72 3.13 22.35 -3.17
CA LEU A 72 2.83 23.78 -3.22
C LEU A 72 2.83 24.37 -1.79
N ALA A 73 3.96 24.96 -1.41
CA ALA A 73 3.95 26.26 -0.76
C ALA A 73 4.18 27.27 -1.88
N GLY A 74 3.21 28.17 -2.07
CA GLY A 74 3.17 29.20 -3.09
C GLY A 74 1.89 29.99 -2.93
#